data_AF-A0A8X7BN66-F1
#
_entry.id   AF-A0A8X7BN66-F1
#
_cell.length_a   1.000
_cell.length_b   1.000
_cell.length_c   1.000
_cell.angle_alpha   90.00
_cell.angle_beta   90.00
_cell.angle_gamma   90.00
#
_symmetry.space_group_name_H-M   'P 1'
#
loop_
_entity.id
_entity.type
_entity.pdbx_description
1 polymer ?
#
loop_
_entity_poly.entity_id
_entity_poly.type
_entity_poly.pdbx_seq_one_letter_code
_entity_poly.pdbx_strand_id
1 'polypeptide(L)'
;MGHVNELPCNMIIDTGANVSIIRNDLAQKLKRETPLDPAPRGATDRDGEKIDIHGKLKVKIRFGDTTYQHAVYVADIADPFILGLDFLKEHGFTLDFNKNELRSIHEEVTIFKIEHRSEPIRQVTANENITIPPRTEIIVPGYIGNDVSFNSGLIGTAENKANGLLIASTLVDLSRKTIPVRICNVTEKPRVFQKGEVLATCSPVTCVCKSSSLLLSNSPQQLTPDLLENAELSPNRKAPQKDCSKNLKTCFLETVAILAIRQ
;
A
#
# COMPACT_ATOMS: atom_id res chain seq x y z
N MET A 1 0.81 -21.06 0.35
CA MET A 1 0.91 -21.77 1.65
C MET A 1 1.97 -22.84 1.54
N GLY A 2 2.86 -22.95 2.53
CA GLY A 2 3.86 -24.03 2.66
C GLY A 2 3.73 -24.73 4.01
N HIS A 3 4.67 -25.62 4.34
CA HIS A 3 4.75 -26.26 5.65
C HIS A 3 6.14 -26.06 6.28
N VAL A 4 6.19 -25.92 7.61
CA VAL A 4 7.43 -25.94 8.40
C VAL A 4 7.35 -27.09 9.38
N ASN A 5 8.24 -28.09 9.27
CA ASN A 5 8.19 -29.34 10.04
C ASN A 5 6.75 -29.92 10.09
N GLU A 6 6.12 -30.08 8.92
CA GLU A 6 4.73 -30.55 8.74
C GLU A 6 3.62 -29.63 9.26
N LEU A 7 3.94 -28.49 9.89
CA LEU A 7 2.93 -27.51 10.28
C LEU A 7 2.60 -26.58 9.10
N PRO A 8 1.33 -26.40 8.71
CA PRO A 8 0.96 -25.45 7.67
C PRO A 8 1.34 -24.04 8.10
N CYS A 9 1.98 -23.30 7.20
CA CYS A 9 2.53 -21.98 7.48
C CYS A 9 2.35 -21.04 6.29
N ASN A 10 1.87 -19.83 6.59
CA ASN A 10 1.88 -18.71 5.66
C ASN A 10 3.28 -18.10 5.66
N MET A 11 4.00 -18.28 4.57
CA MET A 11 5.36 -17.78 4.40
C MET A 11 5.35 -16.60 3.44
N ILE A 12 6.08 -15.55 3.78
CA ILE A 12 6.33 -14.41 2.90
C ILE A 12 7.64 -14.65 2.17
N ILE A 13 7.66 -14.39 0.86
CA ILE A 13 8.90 -14.29 0.08
C ILE A 13 9.34 -12.83 0.13
N ASP A 14 10.50 -12.57 0.72
CA ASP A 14 11.00 -11.21 0.93
C ASP A 14 12.40 -11.07 0.33
N THR A 15 12.48 -10.48 -0.87
CA THR A 15 13.76 -10.16 -1.53
C THR A 15 14.52 -8.99 -0.88
N GLY A 16 13.87 -8.23 0.00
CA GLY A 16 14.49 -7.21 0.85
C GLY A 16 15.03 -7.74 2.17
N ALA A 17 14.80 -9.01 2.50
CA ALA A 17 15.39 -9.67 3.66
C ALA A 17 16.62 -10.50 3.24
N ASN A 18 17.77 -10.24 3.84
CA ASN A 18 18.99 -11.01 3.55
C ASN A 18 18.96 -12.42 4.16
N VAL A 19 18.18 -12.61 5.23
CA VAL A 19 18.11 -13.84 6.01
C VAL A 19 16.67 -14.29 6.18
N SER A 20 16.46 -15.60 6.32
CA SER A 20 15.16 -16.17 6.58
C SER A 20 14.86 -16.19 8.08
N ILE A 21 13.65 -15.80 8.46
CA ILE A 21 13.24 -15.56 9.84
C ILE A 21 11.94 -16.31 10.14
N ILE A 22 11.88 -16.97 11.30
CA ILE A 22 10.69 -17.59 11.85
C ILE A 22 10.26 -16.87 13.12
N ARG A 23 8.95 -16.68 13.29
CA ARG A 23 8.39 -16.06 14.50
C ARG A 23 8.63 -16.92 15.73
N ASN A 24 8.95 -16.29 16.86
CA ASN A 24 9.33 -16.98 18.10
C ASN A 24 8.25 -17.95 18.63
N ASP A 25 6.98 -17.61 18.58
CA ASP A 25 5.87 -18.50 19.01
C ASP A 25 5.80 -19.77 18.15
N LEU A 26 5.99 -19.64 16.83
CA LEU A 26 6.02 -20.75 15.89
C LEU A 26 7.28 -21.58 16.12
N ALA A 27 8.44 -20.95 16.27
CA ALA A 27 9.69 -21.63 16.59
C ALA A 27 9.58 -22.42 17.91
N GLN A 28 8.93 -21.88 18.95
CA GLN A 28 8.71 -22.58 20.21
C GLN A 28 7.87 -23.85 20.06
N LYS A 29 6.90 -23.87 19.14
CA LYS A 29 6.15 -25.10 18.82
C LYS A 29 7.06 -26.16 18.18
N LEU A 30 8.06 -25.73 17.41
CA LEU A 30 9.04 -26.59 16.74
C LEU A 30 10.21 -27.01 17.64
N LYS A 31 10.54 -26.23 18.68
CA LYS A 31 11.67 -26.47 19.62
C LYS A 31 11.59 -27.80 20.36
N ARG A 32 10.42 -28.47 20.40
CA ARG A 32 10.31 -29.83 20.95
C ARG A 32 11.11 -30.86 20.14
N GLU A 33 11.48 -30.55 18.90
CA GLU A 33 12.18 -31.45 17.97
C GLU A 33 13.61 -31.00 17.64
N THR A 34 13.99 -29.74 17.90
CA THR A 34 15.32 -29.22 17.53
C THR A 34 15.75 -28.07 18.46
N PRO A 35 16.91 -28.17 19.14
CA PRO A 35 17.43 -27.10 20.00
C PRO A 35 17.74 -25.82 19.21
N LEU A 36 17.72 -24.67 19.90
CA LEU A 36 18.17 -23.40 19.36
C LEU A 36 19.70 -23.31 19.38
N ASP A 37 20.30 -22.99 18.25
CA ASP A 37 21.69 -22.58 18.19
C ASP A 37 21.81 -21.08 18.53
N PRO A 38 22.87 -20.65 19.25
CA PRO A 38 23.12 -19.24 19.48
C PRO A 38 23.37 -18.51 18.15
N ALA A 39 22.67 -17.39 17.94
CA ALA A 39 22.83 -16.58 16.74
C ALA A 39 23.99 -15.56 16.89
N PRO A 40 24.67 -15.19 15.78
CA PRO A 40 25.57 -14.04 15.77
C PRO A 40 24.81 -12.75 16.14
N ARG A 41 25.48 -11.85 16.86
CA ARG A 41 24.89 -10.59 17.33
C ARG A 41 24.64 -9.63 16.16
N GLY A 42 23.43 -9.08 16.08
CA GLY A 42 23.12 -7.86 15.32
C GLY A 42 22.51 -8.07 13.93
N ALA A 43 21.25 -8.50 13.87
CA ALA A 43 20.43 -8.22 12.68
C ALA A 43 19.70 -6.89 12.86
N THR A 44 19.54 -6.18 11.76
CA THR A 44 18.71 -4.98 11.68
C THR A 44 17.61 -5.21 10.67
N ASP A 45 16.45 -4.60 10.89
CA ASP A 45 15.38 -4.58 9.90
C ASP A 45 15.69 -3.61 8.75
N ARG A 46 14.71 -3.40 7.87
CA ARG A 46 14.84 -2.50 6.70
C ARG A 46 14.99 -1.03 7.09
N ASP A 47 14.59 -0.66 8.30
CA ASP A 47 14.68 0.69 8.84
C ASP A 47 15.97 0.90 9.66
N GLY A 48 16.79 -0.15 9.81
CA GLY A 48 18.05 -0.12 10.56
C GLY A 48 17.87 -0.36 12.07
N GLU A 49 16.65 -0.65 12.52
CA GLU A 49 16.36 -0.97 13.91
C GLU A 49 16.83 -2.39 14.24
N LYS A 50 17.31 -2.60 15.46
CA LYS A 50 17.78 -3.92 15.89
C LYS A 50 16.61 -4.88 16.00
N ILE A 51 16.71 -6.01 15.31
CA ILE A 51 15.82 -7.14 15.52
C ILE A 51 16.38 -7.97 16.67
N ASP A 52 15.56 -8.19 17.71
CA ASP A 52 15.89 -9.10 18.81
C ASP A 52 15.87 -10.54 18.31
N ILE A 53 17.06 -11.05 17.99
CA ILE A 53 17.26 -12.43 17.55
C ILE A 53 17.46 -13.33 18.78
N HIS A 54 16.56 -14.30 18.93
CA HIS A 54 16.56 -15.31 19.99
C HIS A 54 17.50 -16.49 19.73
N GLY A 55 17.88 -16.71 18.46
CA GLY A 55 18.76 -17.81 18.06
C GLY A 55 18.53 -18.23 16.61
N LYS A 56 19.07 -19.41 16.27
CA LYS A 56 18.88 -20.09 14.98
C LYS A 56 18.23 -21.44 15.18
N LEU A 57 17.45 -21.87 14.19
CA LEU A 57 16.79 -23.16 14.17
C LEU A 57 16.92 -23.76 12.77
N LYS A 58 17.32 -25.03 12.66
CA LYS A 58 17.24 -25.76 11.38
C LYS A 58 15.85 -26.36 11.22
N VAL A 59 15.16 -26.01 10.15
CA VAL A 59 13.78 -26.41 9.88
C VAL A 59 13.64 -27.10 8.53
N LYS A 60 12.62 -27.93 8.39
CA LYS A 60 12.18 -28.50 7.11
C LYS A 60 11.08 -27.62 6.53
N ILE A 61 11.33 -26.98 5.40
CA ILE A 61 10.40 -26.13 4.68
C ILE A 61 9.88 -26.93 3.48
N ARG A 62 8.56 -27.11 3.36
CA ARG A 62 7.96 -27.86 2.25
C ARG A 62 7.02 -26.99 1.41
N PHE A 63 7.25 -26.99 0.11
CA PHE A 63 6.31 -26.54 -0.93
C PHE A 63 5.92 -27.77 -1.74
N GLY A 64 4.65 -27.91 -2.10
CA GLY A 64 4.20 -29.10 -2.85
C GLY A 64 4.67 -30.40 -2.19
N ASP A 65 5.44 -31.18 -2.95
CA ASP A 65 6.02 -32.46 -2.55
C ASP A 65 7.51 -32.34 -2.16
N THR A 66 8.12 -31.17 -2.37
CA THR A 66 9.56 -30.94 -2.16
C THR A 66 9.85 -30.30 -0.82
N THR A 67 10.80 -30.92 -0.10
CA THR A 67 11.22 -30.46 1.23
C THR A 67 12.66 -29.98 1.22
N TYR A 68 12.89 -28.79 1.75
CA TYR A 68 14.17 -28.12 1.89
C TYR A 68 14.56 -28.06 3.37
N GLN A 69 15.81 -28.34 3.70
CA GLN A 69 16.32 -28.10 5.05
C GLN A 69 17.10 -26.79 5.07
N HIS A 70 16.66 -25.84 5.88
CA HIS A 70 17.28 -24.51 5.94
C HIS A 70 17.44 -24.04 7.39
N ALA A 71 18.49 -23.26 7.66
CA ALA A 71 18.68 -22.62 8.95
C ALA A 71 18.01 -21.24 8.96
N VAL A 72 17.11 -21.01 9.90
CA VAL A 72 16.37 -19.75 10.04
C VAL A 72 16.68 -19.07 11.36
N TYR A 73 16.59 -17.75 11.40
CA TYR A 73 16.69 -16.98 12.63
C TYR A 73 15.35 -16.92 13.35
N VAL A 74 15.37 -16.97 14.68
CA VAL A 74 14.18 -16.83 15.50
C VAL A 74 14.09 -15.40 16.03
N ALA A 75 13.00 -14.71 15.75
CA ALA A 75 12.77 -13.33 16.19
C ALA A 75 11.28 -13.08 16.47
N ASP A 76 10.98 -11.99 17.19
CA ASP A 76 9.61 -11.51 17.39
C ASP A 76 9.19 -10.62 16.20
N ILE A 77 8.69 -11.25 15.14
CA ILE A 77 8.21 -10.59 13.91
C ILE A 77 6.68 -10.67 13.79
N ALA A 78 6.06 -9.82 12.96
CA ALA A 78 4.61 -9.86 12.74
C ALA A 78 4.19 -11.11 11.96
N ASP A 79 4.86 -11.35 10.83
CA ASP A 79 4.57 -12.47 9.95
C ASP A 79 5.06 -13.80 10.55
N PRO A 80 4.38 -14.92 10.29
CA PRO A 80 4.77 -16.19 10.90
C PRO A 80 6.13 -16.69 10.39
N PHE A 81 6.46 -16.39 9.13
CA PHE A 81 7.68 -16.86 8.49
C PHE A 81 8.05 -15.98 7.30
N ILE A 82 9.31 -15.57 7.21
CA ILE A 82 9.89 -14.79 6.11
C ILE A 82 11.01 -15.62 5.47
N LEU A 83 10.89 -15.85 4.16
CA LEU A 83 11.91 -16.45 3.31
C LEU A 83 12.74 -15.33 2.70
N GLY A 84 13.97 -15.22 3.14
CA GLY A 84 14.94 -14.25 2.68
C GLY A 84 15.76 -14.73 1.48
N LEU A 85 16.65 -13.86 1.03
CA LEU A 85 17.57 -14.13 -0.08
C LEU A 85 18.52 -15.31 0.18
N ASP A 86 18.83 -15.62 1.44
CA ASP A 86 19.65 -16.77 1.82
C ASP A 86 19.02 -18.10 1.35
N PHE A 87 17.76 -18.34 1.70
CA PHE A 87 17.00 -19.52 1.29
C PHE A 87 16.84 -19.57 -0.23
N LEU A 88 16.43 -18.44 -0.82
CA LEU A 88 16.16 -18.37 -2.25
C LEU A 88 17.42 -18.68 -3.08
N LYS A 89 18.56 -18.13 -2.70
CA LYS A 89 19.84 -18.38 -3.39
C LYS A 89 20.37 -19.79 -3.13
N GLU A 90 20.31 -20.27 -1.88
CA GLU A 90 20.83 -21.59 -1.52
C GLU A 90 20.12 -22.72 -2.28
N HIS A 91 18.80 -22.60 -2.47
CA HIS A 91 18.00 -23.63 -3.15
C HIS A 91 17.69 -23.30 -4.62
N GLY A 92 18.35 -22.28 -5.19
CA GLY A 92 18.27 -21.96 -6.61
C GLY A 92 16.88 -21.50 -7.08
N PHE A 93 16.16 -20.77 -6.23
CA PHE A 93 14.88 -20.19 -6.60
C PHE A 93 15.08 -18.95 -7.49
N THR A 94 14.25 -18.86 -8.52
CA THR A 94 14.15 -17.75 -9.47
C THR A 94 12.74 -17.20 -9.44
N LEU A 95 12.61 -15.87 -9.35
CA LEU A 95 11.33 -15.19 -9.38
C LEU A 95 11.01 -14.78 -10.82
N ASP A 96 9.95 -15.35 -11.40
CA ASP A 96 9.44 -14.98 -12.73
C ASP A 96 8.21 -14.09 -12.57
N PHE A 97 8.41 -12.78 -12.70
CA PHE A 97 7.35 -11.78 -12.60
C PHE A 97 6.35 -11.82 -13.77
N ASN A 98 6.75 -12.35 -14.94
CA ASN A 98 5.82 -12.44 -16.07
C ASN A 98 4.75 -13.50 -15.82
N LYS A 99 5.12 -14.55 -15.09
CA LYS A 99 4.24 -15.66 -14.76
C LYS A 99 3.71 -15.63 -13.32
N ASN A 100 4.25 -14.74 -12.49
CA ASN A 100 4.00 -14.69 -11.04
C ASN A 100 4.35 -16.02 -10.35
N GLU A 101 5.53 -16.56 -10.66
CA GLU A 101 5.98 -17.88 -10.18
C GLU A 101 7.33 -17.80 -9.47
N LEU A 102 7.49 -18.64 -8.45
CA LEU A 102 8.78 -18.92 -7.83
C LEU A 102 9.22 -20.28 -8.35
N ARG A 103 10.26 -20.29 -9.17
CA ARG A 103 10.75 -21.49 -9.83
C ARG A 103 12.00 -21.98 -9.13
N SER A 104 12.04 -23.24 -8.74
CA SER A 104 13.29 -23.94 -8.44
C SER A 104 13.58 -24.96 -9.54
N ILE A 105 14.77 -25.57 -9.50
CA ILE A 105 15.15 -26.66 -10.43
C ILE A 105 14.25 -27.90 -10.23
N HIS A 106 13.74 -28.10 -9.01
CA HIS A 106 13.01 -29.30 -8.61
C HIS A 106 11.48 -29.11 -8.60
N GLU A 107 11.02 -27.88 -8.44
CA GLU A 107 9.61 -27.54 -8.36
C GLU A 107 9.29 -26.18 -8.96
N GLU A 108 8.10 -26.09 -9.55
CA GLU A 108 7.42 -24.85 -9.89
C GLU A 108 6.42 -24.56 -8.77
N VAL A 109 6.79 -23.65 -7.87
CA VAL A 109 5.87 -23.17 -6.84
C VAL A 109 5.17 -21.96 -7.42
N THR A 110 3.91 -22.12 -7.81
CA THR A 110 3.06 -20.97 -8.12
C THR A 110 3.02 -20.10 -6.86
N ILE A 111 3.64 -18.93 -6.92
CA ILE A 111 3.42 -17.91 -5.90
C ILE A 111 1.95 -17.59 -6.09
N PHE A 112 1.13 -17.92 -5.09
CA PHE A 112 -0.29 -17.68 -5.16
C PHE A 112 -0.51 -16.29 -5.73
N LYS A 113 -1.42 -16.23 -6.70
CA LYS A 113 -1.96 -15.03 -7.33
C LYS A 113 -1.81 -13.90 -6.32
N ILE A 114 -1.22 -12.79 -6.77
CA ILE A 114 -1.76 -11.52 -6.30
C ILE A 114 -3.23 -11.61 -6.72
N GLU A 115 -4.06 -12.22 -5.88
CA GLU A 115 -5.43 -11.80 -5.75
C GLU A 115 -5.21 -10.37 -5.28
N HIS A 116 -5.03 -9.49 -6.27
CA HIS A 116 -5.69 -8.23 -6.23
C HIS A 116 -7.15 -8.60 -5.99
N ARG A 117 -7.51 -8.85 -4.71
CA ARG A 117 -8.56 -8.07 -4.13
C ARG A 117 -8.06 -6.63 -4.21
N SER A 118 -8.00 -6.09 -5.43
CA SER A 118 -8.37 -4.72 -5.65
C SER A 118 -9.83 -4.74 -5.23
N GLU A 119 -10.04 -4.58 -3.92
CA GLU A 119 -11.37 -4.26 -3.42
C GLU A 119 -11.84 -3.12 -4.31
N PRO A 120 -12.96 -3.31 -5.02
CA PRO A 120 -13.27 -2.47 -6.14
C PRO A 120 -13.34 -1.03 -5.67
N ILE A 121 -12.77 -0.11 -6.45
CA ILE A 121 -12.89 1.32 -6.20
C ILE A 121 -14.37 1.63 -6.00
N ARG A 122 -14.71 2.15 -4.82
CA ARG A 122 -16.11 2.44 -4.47
C ARG A 122 -16.46 3.85 -4.89
N GLN A 123 -17.72 4.03 -5.29
CA GLN A 123 -18.26 5.36 -5.52
C GLN A 123 -18.69 5.97 -4.20
N VAL A 124 -18.31 7.22 -3.99
CA VAL A 124 -18.79 8.06 -2.91
C VAL A 124 -19.87 8.95 -3.48
N THR A 125 -21.07 8.88 -2.93
CA THR A 125 -22.27 9.55 -3.47
C THR A 125 -22.77 10.65 -2.56
N ALA A 126 -23.50 11.62 -3.13
CA ALA A 126 -24.18 12.65 -2.36
C ALA A 126 -25.40 12.05 -1.65
N ASN A 127 -25.52 12.22 -0.33
CA ASN A 127 -26.70 11.73 0.41
C ASN A 127 -27.94 12.64 0.25
N GLU A 128 -27.71 13.87 -0.20
CA GLU A 128 -28.72 14.90 -0.47
C GLU A 128 -28.27 15.78 -1.64
N ASN A 129 -29.08 16.76 -2.02
CA ASN A 129 -28.71 17.72 -3.06
C ASN A 129 -27.67 18.70 -2.52
N ILE A 130 -26.53 18.81 -3.18
CA ILE A 130 -25.41 19.64 -2.74
C ILE A 130 -25.09 20.66 -3.83
N THR A 131 -25.02 21.95 -3.47
CA THR A 131 -24.56 22.99 -4.38
C THR A 131 -23.15 23.43 -3.99
N ILE A 132 -22.19 23.28 -4.88
CA ILE A 132 -20.83 23.78 -4.75
C ILE A 132 -20.74 25.13 -5.49
N PRO A 133 -20.61 26.27 -4.78
CA PRO A 133 -20.56 27.58 -5.43
C PRO A 133 -19.35 27.74 -6.37
N PRO A 134 -19.39 28.69 -7.32
CA PRO A 134 -18.22 29.05 -8.12
C PRO A 134 -17.03 29.43 -7.24
N ARG A 135 -15.80 29.15 -7.69
CA ARG A 135 -14.56 29.63 -7.05
C ARG A 135 -14.44 29.31 -5.55
N THR A 136 -14.97 28.17 -5.12
CA THR A 136 -14.94 27.75 -3.71
C THR A 136 -14.20 26.44 -3.53
N GLU A 137 -13.66 26.27 -2.32
CA GLU A 137 -13.26 24.98 -1.77
C GLU A 137 -14.16 24.67 -0.58
N ILE A 138 -14.73 23.47 -0.55
CA ILE A 138 -15.68 23.05 0.48
C ILE A 138 -15.51 21.57 0.80
N ILE A 139 -15.77 21.20 2.05
CA ILE A 139 -15.87 19.81 2.48
C ILE A 139 -17.34 19.46 2.58
N VAL A 140 -17.76 18.41 1.88
CA VAL A 140 -19.14 17.94 1.86
C VAL A 140 -19.22 16.49 2.34
N PRO A 141 -20.34 16.07 2.94
CA PRO A 141 -20.53 14.68 3.34
C PRO A 141 -20.75 13.79 2.12
N GLY A 142 -19.88 12.81 1.95
CA GLY A 142 -20.03 11.72 0.98
C GLY A 142 -20.48 10.43 1.66
N TYR A 143 -21.26 9.63 0.95
CA TYR A 143 -21.77 8.35 1.44
C TYR A 143 -21.14 7.18 0.71
N ILE A 144 -20.67 6.19 1.47
CA ILE A 144 -20.12 4.92 0.98
C ILE A 144 -21.02 3.76 1.44
N GLY A 145 -21.28 2.79 0.56
CA GLY A 145 -22.18 1.65 0.82
C GLY A 145 -21.70 0.74 1.96
N ASN A 146 -22.57 -0.18 2.42
CA ASN A 146 -22.34 -0.96 3.64
C ASN A 146 -21.28 -2.08 3.52
N ASP A 147 -20.92 -2.51 2.32
CA ASP A 147 -19.96 -3.61 2.09
C ASP A 147 -18.54 -3.09 1.91
N VAL A 148 -18.00 -2.39 2.90
CA VAL A 148 -16.58 -2.02 2.94
C VAL A 148 -15.84 -3.01 3.84
N SER A 149 -14.93 -3.78 3.28
CA SER A 149 -14.12 -4.78 4.00
C SER A 149 -12.88 -4.20 4.68
N PHE A 150 -12.68 -2.88 4.58
CA PHE A 150 -11.48 -2.18 5.04
C PHE A 150 -11.83 -0.92 5.83
N ASN A 151 -11.01 -0.61 6.84
CA ASN A 151 -11.27 0.50 7.78
C ASN A 151 -10.76 1.85 7.28
N SER A 152 -9.91 1.90 6.25
CA SER A 152 -9.32 3.15 5.74
C SER A 152 -9.33 3.18 4.23
N GLY A 153 -9.76 4.32 3.66
CA GLY A 153 -9.83 4.53 2.21
C GLY A 153 -9.14 5.80 1.77
N LEU A 154 -8.73 5.84 0.51
CA LEU A 154 -8.19 7.04 -0.13
C LEU A 154 -9.24 7.61 -1.08
N ILE A 155 -9.63 8.85 -0.86
CA ILE A 155 -10.53 9.57 -1.75
C ILE A 155 -9.78 9.98 -3.01
N GLY A 156 -10.43 9.82 -4.16
CA GLY A 156 -9.90 10.15 -5.47
C GLY A 156 -10.96 10.75 -6.37
N THR A 157 -10.51 11.22 -7.54
CA THR A 157 -11.42 11.71 -8.57
C THR A 157 -12.13 10.55 -9.25
N ALA A 158 -13.46 10.64 -9.37
CA ALA A 158 -14.18 9.76 -10.30
C ALA A 158 -13.71 10.07 -11.73
N GLU A 159 -13.45 9.04 -12.53
CA GLU A 159 -12.84 9.15 -13.87
C GLU A 159 -13.64 9.97 -14.89
N ASN A 160 -14.82 10.45 -14.51
CA ASN A 160 -15.56 11.43 -15.27
C ASN A 160 -15.11 12.86 -14.92
N LYS A 161 -14.16 13.35 -15.73
CA LYS A 161 -13.69 14.74 -15.82
C LYS A 161 -14.88 15.72 -15.93
N ALA A 162 -15.51 16.08 -14.82
CA ALA A 162 -16.36 17.27 -14.75
C ALA A 162 -15.41 18.48 -14.82
N ASN A 163 -15.34 19.10 -16.01
CA ASN A 163 -14.47 20.23 -16.31
C ASN A 163 -14.53 21.32 -15.22
N GLY A 164 -13.54 21.31 -14.32
CA GLY A 164 -13.34 22.34 -13.30
C GLY A 164 -13.79 22.01 -11.87
N LEU A 165 -14.09 20.75 -11.54
CA LEU A 165 -14.12 20.29 -10.14
C LEU A 165 -12.87 19.47 -9.84
N LEU A 166 -12.20 19.79 -8.75
CA LEU A 166 -11.07 19.03 -8.23
C LEU A 166 -11.50 18.33 -6.93
N ILE A 167 -11.09 17.07 -6.75
CA ILE A 167 -11.35 16.29 -5.53
C ILE A 167 -10.02 16.03 -4.84
N ALA A 168 -9.89 16.43 -3.56
CA ALA A 168 -8.63 16.34 -2.86
C ALA A 168 -8.41 14.90 -2.45
N SER A 169 -7.21 14.38 -2.74
CA SER A 169 -6.89 13.04 -2.28
C SER A 169 -6.73 13.05 -0.77
N THR A 170 -7.61 12.34 -0.08
CA THR A 170 -7.75 12.40 1.38
C THR A 170 -7.84 10.99 1.94
N LEU A 171 -7.01 10.69 2.94
CA LEU A 171 -7.12 9.45 3.71
C LEU A 171 -8.30 9.59 4.68
N VAL A 172 -9.25 8.67 4.62
CA VAL A 172 -10.46 8.68 5.44
C VAL A 172 -10.63 7.37 6.21
N ASP A 173 -11.20 7.47 7.40
CA ASP A 173 -11.69 6.33 8.18
C ASP A 173 -13.09 5.93 7.67
N LEU A 174 -13.23 4.67 7.28
CA LEU A 174 -14.45 4.06 6.74
C LEU A 174 -15.27 3.30 7.79
N SER A 175 -14.88 3.37 9.07
CA SER A 175 -15.72 2.92 10.19
C SER A 175 -17.09 3.62 10.22
N ARG A 176 -17.19 4.79 9.57
CA ARG A 176 -18.40 5.59 9.40
C ARG A 176 -18.85 5.55 7.93
N LYS A 177 -20.16 5.44 7.71
CA LYS A 177 -20.76 5.46 6.36
C LYS A 177 -20.67 6.81 5.67
N THR A 178 -20.56 7.88 6.46
CA THR A 178 -20.42 9.24 5.98
C THR A 178 -19.00 9.70 6.18
N ILE A 179 -18.37 10.10 5.07
CA ILE A 179 -16.97 10.46 4.98
C ILE A 179 -16.83 11.87 4.40
N PRO A 180 -15.82 12.65 4.81
CA PRO A 180 -15.60 13.99 4.27
C PRO A 180 -15.03 13.90 2.85
N VAL A 181 -15.62 14.64 1.91
CA VAL A 181 -15.10 14.82 0.55
C VAL A 181 -14.77 16.29 0.34
N ARG A 182 -13.49 16.60 0.14
CA ARG A 182 -13.01 17.96 -0.09
C ARG A 182 -12.99 18.26 -1.60
N ILE A 183 -13.81 19.22 -2.00
CA ILE A 183 -14.09 19.56 -3.41
C ILE A 183 -13.72 21.02 -3.65
N CYS A 184 -12.95 21.29 -4.71
CA CYS A 184 -12.67 22.63 -5.18
C CYS A 184 -13.36 22.86 -6.53
N ASN A 185 -14.28 23.83 -6.59
CA ASN A 185 -14.88 24.29 -7.83
C ASN A 185 -14.08 25.47 -8.40
N VAL A 186 -13.28 25.19 -9.42
CA VAL A 186 -12.49 26.21 -10.12
C VAL A 186 -13.25 26.87 -11.29
N THR A 187 -14.53 26.55 -11.48
CA THR A 187 -15.37 27.16 -12.51
C THR A 187 -16.03 28.46 -12.02
N GLU A 188 -16.58 29.22 -12.98
CA GLU A 188 -17.39 30.42 -12.72
C GLU A 188 -18.86 30.11 -12.45
N LYS A 189 -19.27 28.84 -12.45
CA LYS A 189 -20.67 28.44 -12.26
C LYS A 189 -20.81 27.50 -11.07
N PRO A 190 -21.93 27.56 -10.33
CA PRO A 190 -22.18 26.57 -9.29
C PRO A 190 -22.32 25.18 -9.91
N ARG A 191 -21.82 24.15 -9.23
CA ARG A 191 -22.14 22.77 -9.53
C ARG A 191 -23.20 22.27 -8.55
N VAL A 192 -24.30 21.76 -9.05
CA VAL A 192 -25.27 21.02 -8.24
C VAL A 192 -25.03 19.53 -8.43
N PHE A 193 -24.84 18.81 -7.33
CA PHE A 193 -24.91 17.36 -7.25
C PHE A 193 -26.28 16.95 -6.75
N GLN A 194 -26.96 16.04 -7.45
CA GLN A 194 -28.22 15.47 -6.97
C GLN A 194 -27.95 14.36 -5.96
N LYS A 195 -28.92 14.08 -5.07
CA LYS A 195 -28.88 12.89 -4.21
C LYS A 195 -28.62 11.63 -5.05
N GLY A 196 -27.62 10.84 -4.64
CA GLY A 196 -27.18 9.63 -5.33
C GLY A 196 -26.12 9.87 -6.42
N GLU A 197 -25.84 11.12 -6.78
CA GLU A 197 -24.79 11.44 -7.77
C GLU A 197 -23.40 11.19 -7.17
N VAL A 198 -22.48 10.71 -8.01
CA VAL A 198 -21.11 10.40 -7.60
C VAL A 198 -20.33 11.70 -7.38
N LEU A 199 -19.83 11.87 -6.15
CA LEU A 199 -18.94 12.97 -5.76
C LEU A 199 -17.48 12.63 -6.03
N ALA A 200 -17.09 11.40 -5.69
CA ALA A 200 -15.70 10.95 -5.68
C ALA A 200 -15.61 9.44 -5.77
N THR A 201 -14.39 8.93 -5.89
CA THR A 201 -14.06 7.52 -5.70
C THR A 201 -13.35 7.31 -4.38
N CYS A 202 -13.41 6.09 -3.85
CA CYS A 202 -12.70 5.66 -2.65
C CYS A 202 -12.01 4.33 -2.94
N SER A 203 -10.69 4.31 -2.93
CA SER A 203 -9.89 3.10 -3.07
C SER A 203 -9.45 2.56 -1.72
N PRO A 204 -9.30 1.24 -1.56
CA PRO A 204 -8.71 0.65 -0.36
C PRO A 204 -7.28 1.16 -0.14
N VAL A 205 -6.89 1.31 1.12
CA VAL A 205 -5.51 1.59 1.51
C VAL A 205 -4.86 0.29 1.96
N THR A 206 -3.77 -0.11 1.29
CA THR A 206 -3.07 -1.37 1.54
C THR A 206 -1.96 -1.25 2.60
N CYS A 207 -1.39 -0.06 2.76
CA CYS A 207 -0.37 0.22 3.78
C CYS A 207 -0.37 1.70 4.17
N VAL A 208 -0.11 1.99 5.44
CA VAL A 208 0.18 3.36 5.92
C VAL A 208 1.53 3.29 6.62
N CYS A 209 2.57 3.84 5.99
CA CYS A 209 3.91 3.84 6.56
C CYS A 209 4.14 5.11 7.38
N LYS A 210 4.71 4.98 8.58
CA LYS A 210 5.23 6.15 9.28
C LYS A 210 6.48 6.62 8.55
N SER A 211 6.43 7.80 7.95
CA SER A 211 7.66 8.44 7.48
C SER A 211 8.45 8.85 8.73
N SER A 212 9.55 8.13 9.02
CA SER A 212 10.61 8.66 9.88
C SER A 212 11.09 9.94 9.20
N SER A 213 10.74 11.08 9.81
CA SER A 213 11.06 12.44 9.37
C SER A 213 11.95 12.49 8.14
N LEU A 214 11.37 12.78 6.97
CA LEU A 214 12.15 13.40 5.91
C LEU A 214 12.90 14.54 6.62
N LEU A 215 14.22 14.42 6.73
CA LEU A 215 15.05 15.59 6.92
C LEU A 215 14.76 16.42 5.68
N LEU A 216 13.76 17.29 5.80
CA LEU A 216 13.51 18.40 4.90
C LEU A 216 14.75 19.28 5.05
N SER A 217 15.83 18.90 4.37
CA SER A 217 16.92 19.79 4.08
C SER A 217 16.29 20.91 3.26
N ASN A 218 16.13 22.05 3.92
CA ASN A 218 15.51 23.27 3.41
C ASN A 218 15.91 23.54 1.95
N SER A 219 15.03 23.19 1.04
CA SER A 219 14.90 23.77 -0.30
C SER A 219 13.52 23.36 -0.82
N PRO A 220 12.69 24.29 -1.34
CA PRO A 220 11.42 23.92 -1.92
C PRO A 220 11.71 23.02 -3.13
N GLN A 221 11.50 21.72 -2.97
CA GLN A 221 11.63 20.76 -4.06
C GLN A 221 10.65 21.19 -5.15
N GLN A 222 11.19 21.71 -6.25
CA GLN A 222 10.42 21.95 -7.46
C GLN A 222 9.76 20.64 -7.86
N LEU A 223 8.44 20.67 -7.97
CA LEU A 223 7.63 19.60 -8.57
C LEU A 223 8.29 19.19 -9.90
N THR A 224 8.65 17.91 -10.03
CA THR A 224 9.26 17.40 -11.26
C THR A 224 8.28 17.54 -12.43
N PRO A 225 8.77 17.77 -13.66
CA PRO A 225 7.93 17.90 -14.86
C PRO A 225 6.94 16.74 -15.04
N ASP A 226 7.31 15.54 -14.59
CA ASP A 226 6.52 14.31 -14.68
C ASP A 226 5.20 14.36 -13.87
N LEU A 227 5.16 15.14 -12.78
CA LEU A 227 3.92 15.34 -11.99
C LEU A 227 2.96 16.33 -12.67
N LEU A 228 3.49 17.24 -13.49
CA LEU A 228 2.69 18.23 -14.23
C LEU A 228 2.10 17.65 -15.51
N GLU A 229 2.74 16.63 -16.11
CA GLU A 229 2.29 15.99 -17.36
C GLU A 229 0.98 15.19 -17.18
N ASN A 230 0.75 14.64 -15.99
CA ASN A 230 -0.51 13.96 -15.65
C ASN A 230 -1.73 14.92 -15.54
N ALA A 231 -1.51 16.23 -15.64
CA ALA A 231 -2.54 17.25 -15.53
C ALA A 231 -2.77 17.96 -16.89
N GLU A 232 -3.22 17.23 -17.89
CA GLU A 232 -3.63 17.78 -19.18
C GLU A 232 -4.70 18.87 -19.01
N LEU A 233 -4.30 20.13 -19.18
CA LEU A 233 -5.20 21.24 -19.48
C LEU A 233 -4.85 21.77 -20.87
N SER A 234 -5.88 21.88 -21.71
CA SER A 234 -5.73 22.29 -23.11
C SER A 234 -5.17 23.72 -23.25
N PRO A 235 -4.47 24.04 -24.36
CA PRO A 235 -3.51 25.16 -24.39
C PRO A 235 -4.10 26.59 -24.47
N ASN A 236 -5.42 26.76 -24.55
CA ASN A 236 -6.03 28.03 -24.94
C ASN A 236 -6.81 28.71 -23.80
N ARG A 237 -6.09 29.54 -23.02
CA ARG A 237 -6.49 30.85 -22.44
C ARG A 237 -5.43 31.27 -21.41
N LYS A 238 -4.35 31.87 -21.92
CA LYS A 238 -3.13 32.22 -21.17
C LYS A 238 -3.25 33.65 -20.62
N ALA A 239 -3.38 33.79 -19.30
CA ALA A 239 -2.56 34.70 -18.46
C ALA A 239 -3.19 34.89 -17.06
N PRO A 240 -4.42 35.37 -16.87
CA PRO A 240 -4.94 35.64 -15.51
C PRO A 240 -5.41 34.36 -14.79
N GLN A 241 -5.78 33.34 -15.56
CA GLN A 241 -6.36 32.08 -15.06
C GLN A 241 -5.29 31.06 -14.62
N LYS A 242 -4.03 31.22 -15.08
CA LYS A 242 -2.94 30.30 -14.78
C LYS A 242 -2.40 30.47 -13.36
N ASP A 243 -2.28 31.69 -12.85
CA ASP A 243 -1.68 31.90 -11.53
C ASP A 243 -2.64 31.55 -10.39
N CYS A 244 -3.92 31.90 -10.51
CA CYS A 244 -4.94 31.50 -9.54
C CYS A 244 -5.15 29.97 -9.55
N SER A 245 -5.16 29.34 -10.73
CA SER A 245 -5.26 27.88 -10.83
C SER A 245 -4.00 27.14 -10.40
N LYS A 246 -2.80 27.71 -10.59
CA LYS A 246 -1.55 27.11 -10.12
C LYS A 246 -1.49 27.13 -8.59
N ASN A 247 -1.75 28.28 -7.96
CA ASN A 247 -1.70 28.39 -6.50
C ASN A 247 -2.74 27.50 -5.80
N LEU A 248 -3.96 27.41 -6.36
CA LEU A 248 -4.99 26.49 -5.86
C LEU A 248 -4.59 25.02 -6.06
N LYS A 249 -4.01 24.65 -7.21
CA LYS A 249 -3.55 23.27 -7.47
C LYS A 249 -2.38 22.84 -6.58
N THR A 250 -1.43 23.73 -6.32
CA THR A 250 -0.29 23.43 -5.42
C THR A 250 -0.79 23.16 -4.00
N CYS A 251 -1.68 24.01 -3.47
CA CYS A 251 -2.28 23.79 -2.14
C CYS A 251 -3.15 22.52 -2.07
N PHE A 252 -3.74 22.11 -3.20
CA PHE A 252 -4.63 20.94 -3.28
C PHE A 252 -3.86 19.61 -3.38
N LEU A 253 -2.62 19.63 -3.89
CA LEU A 253 -1.73 18.48 -4.00
C LEU A 253 -0.82 18.31 -2.77
N GLU A 254 -0.63 19.36 -1.97
CA GLU A 254 0.27 19.34 -0.80
C GLU A 254 -0.22 18.49 0.39
N THR A 255 -1.37 17.82 0.30
CA THR A 255 -1.85 16.89 1.37
C THR A 255 -1.73 15.40 1.02
N VAL A 256 -0.77 15.01 0.17
CA VAL A 256 -0.36 13.59 0.08
C VAL A 256 1.13 13.47 0.30
N ALA A 257 1.53 13.52 1.57
CA ALA A 257 2.77 12.89 1.99
C ALA A 257 2.58 11.37 1.83
N ILE A 258 2.99 10.88 0.66
CA ILE A 258 3.37 9.50 0.36
C ILE A 258 2.33 8.45 0.79
N LEU A 259 1.32 8.26 -0.06
CA LEU A 259 0.61 6.98 -0.16
C LEU A 259 0.38 6.66 -1.64
N ALA A 260 1.47 6.27 -2.30
CA ALA A 260 1.43 5.66 -3.61
C ALA A 260 2.52 4.60 -3.69
N ILE A 261 2.23 3.42 -3.17
CA ILE A 261 2.71 2.22 -3.85
C ILE A 261 1.59 1.86 -4.81
N ARG A 262 1.65 2.44 -6.01
CA ARG A 262 0.98 1.85 -7.17
C ARG A 262 1.66 0.51 -7.42
N GLN A 263 0.90 -0.58 -7.33
CA GLN A 263 1.22 -1.88 -7.90
C GLN A 263 0.02 -2.31 -8.73
#